data_AF-A0A7T6ZCE1-F1
#
_entry.id   AF-A0A7T6ZCE1-F1
#
_cell.length_a   1.000
_cell.length_b   1.000
_cell.length_c   1.000
_cell.angle_alpha   90.00
_cell.angle_beta   90.00
_cell.angle_gamma   90.00
#
_symmetry.space_group_name_H-M   'P 1'
#
loop_
_entity.id
_entity.type
_entity.pdbx_description
1 polymer ?
#
loop_
_entity_poly.entity_id
_entity_poly.type
_entity_poly.pdbx_seq_one_letter_code
_entity_poly.pdbx_strand_id
1 'polypeptide(L)'
;MKKFLITIGVLISLVVLVVGGFALYLYFSVSSTADRMHAPLEREHSDLREGATNLGEEEPVSFLLLGVDSEDETSGRTDTMIVLTVNPEDDSMKMASIPRDTRTEIVGQGTEDKINHAHAFGGTEMAINTVENFLDVPIDYTATINMDGFEEMVDAVGGVTVENNLDFEEGGHHFPEGEVELNGDEALSFVRMRYEDPQGDAGRTERQREVIEGLLDEGAQFSSLTSVGAILDSVGSNVQTSADSGDMSDLLGYESARHNIDQLELTGEGTRIDGVYYELIDDGSRAEVTNELREHLELED
;
A
#
# COMPACT_ATOMS: atom_id res chain seq x y z
N MET A 1 23.59 -44.60 -30.98
CA MET A 1 23.62 -43.12 -31.12
C MET A 1 22.26 -42.54 -31.52
N LYS A 2 21.66 -42.89 -32.67
CA LYS A 2 20.36 -42.33 -33.11
C LYS A 2 19.19 -42.50 -32.13
N LYS A 3 19.02 -43.69 -31.54
CA LYS A 3 17.95 -43.97 -30.54
C LYS A 3 18.12 -43.15 -29.25
N PHE A 4 19.37 -42.97 -28.80
CA PHE A 4 19.70 -42.19 -27.60
C PHE A 4 19.39 -40.69 -27.77
N LEU A 5 19.71 -40.13 -28.95
CA LEU A 5 19.38 -38.74 -29.28
C LEU A 5 17.86 -38.50 -29.36
N ILE A 6 17.08 -39.48 -29.84
CA ILE A 6 15.62 -39.39 -29.87
C ILE A 6 15.05 -39.42 -28.44
N THR A 7 15.57 -40.30 -27.56
CA THR A 7 15.11 -40.37 -26.16
C THR A 7 15.40 -39.08 -25.40
N ILE A 8 16.58 -38.48 -25.61
CA ILE A 8 16.92 -37.17 -25.03
C ILE A 8 16.01 -36.07 -25.56
N GLY A 9 15.76 -36.03 -26.88
CA GLY A 9 14.85 -35.05 -27.47
C GLY A 9 13.44 -35.15 -26.90
N VAL A 10 12.91 -36.36 -26.70
CA VAL A 10 11.59 -36.57 -26.09
C VAL A 10 11.56 -36.11 -24.63
N LEU A 11 12.61 -36.40 -23.84
CA LEU A 11 12.72 -35.94 -22.45
C LEU A 11 12.77 -34.42 -22.35
N ILE A 12 13.58 -33.76 -23.19
CA ILE A 12 13.67 -32.29 -23.23
C ILE A 12 12.32 -31.68 -23.61
N SER A 13 11.64 -32.20 -24.64
CA SER A 13 10.31 -31.72 -25.01
C SER A 13 9.29 -31.90 -23.90
N LEU A 14 9.37 -32.99 -23.13
CA LEU A 14 8.46 -33.26 -22.01
C LEU A 14 8.74 -32.30 -20.84
N VAL A 15 10.00 -31.99 -20.56
CA VAL A 15 10.39 -30.96 -19.59
C VAL A 15 9.91 -29.58 -20.05
N VAL A 16 10.10 -29.22 -21.32
CA VAL A 16 9.62 -27.93 -21.86
C VAL A 16 8.09 -27.82 -21.80
N LEU A 17 7.36 -28.91 -22.05
CA LEU A 17 5.90 -28.91 -21.94
C LEU A 17 5.42 -28.81 -20.48
N VAL A 18 6.12 -29.45 -19.54
CA VAL A 18 5.79 -29.36 -18.11
C VAL A 18 6.13 -27.97 -17.57
N VAL A 19 7.32 -27.45 -17.86
CA VAL A 19 7.75 -26.10 -17.45
C VAL A 19 6.91 -25.03 -18.13
N GLY A 20 6.67 -25.14 -19.44
CA GLY A 20 5.82 -24.20 -20.18
C GLY A 20 4.36 -24.27 -19.76
N GLY A 21 3.83 -25.47 -19.51
CA GLY A 21 2.47 -25.65 -18.98
C GLY A 21 2.31 -25.12 -17.55
N PHE A 22 3.33 -25.29 -16.70
CA PHE A 22 3.36 -24.74 -15.35
C PHE A 22 3.49 -23.20 -15.36
N ALA A 23 4.36 -22.65 -16.21
CA ALA A 23 4.49 -21.20 -16.39
C ALA A 23 3.18 -20.57 -16.93
N LEU A 24 2.51 -21.22 -17.89
CA LEU A 24 1.19 -20.79 -18.36
C LEU A 24 0.13 -20.86 -17.25
N TYR A 25 0.12 -21.93 -16.46
CA TYR A 25 -0.78 -22.06 -15.32
C TYR A 25 -0.58 -20.94 -14.30
N LEU A 26 0.67 -20.64 -13.93
CA LEU A 26 1.00 -19.55 -13.02
C LEU A 26 0.54 -18.20 -13.60
N TYR A 27 0.88 -17.91 -14.85
CA TYR A 27 0.44 -16.69 -15.54
C TYR A 27 -1.08 -16.52 -15.48
N PHE A 28 -1.83 -17.58 -15.77
CA PHE A 28 -3.30 -17.55 -15.69
C PHE A 28 -3.82 -17.40 -14.25
N SER A 29 -3.16 -18.00 -13.25
CA SER A 29 -3.56 -17.84 -11.83
C SER A 29 -3.38 -16.39 -11.39
N VAL A 30 -2.17 -15.84 -11.57
CA VAL A 30 -1.84 -14.45 -11.23
C VAL A 30 -2.77 -13.48 -11.96
N SER A 31 -2.94 -13.64 -13.27
CA SER A 31 -3.85 -12.78 -14.05
C SER A 31 -5.30 -12.90 -13.57
N SER A 32 -5.79 -14.10 -13.26
CA SER A 32 -7.17 -14.27 -12.78
C SER A 32 -7.41 -13.72 -11.38
N THR A 33 -6.36 -13.59 -10.58
CA THR A 33 -6.44 -13.01 -9.23
C THR A 33 -6.27 -11.51 -9.29
N ALA A 34 -5.30 -11.02 -10.06
CA ALA A 34 -5.18 -9.60 -10.38
C ALA A 34 -6.49 -9.07 -10.96
N ASP A 35 -7.14 -9.77 -11.89
CA ASP A 35 -8.46 -9.39 -12.45
C ASP A 35 -9.58 -9.33 -11.38
N ARG A 36 -9.46 -10.09 -10.28
CA ARG A 36 -10.44 -10.07 -9.17
C ARG A 36 -10.19 -8.91 -8.21
N MET A 37 -8.93 -8.57 -8.00
CA MET A 37 -8.48 -7.43 -7.18
C MET A 37 -8.59 -6.10 -7.93
N HIS A 38 -8.60 -6.15 -9.27
CA HIS A 38 -8.52 -4.97 -10.12
C HIS A 38 -9.80 -4.12 -10.01
N ALA A 39 -9.67 -2.97 -9.37
CA ALA A 39 -10.67 -1.93 -9.23
C ALA A 39 -10.14 -0.67 -9.94
N PRO A 40 -10.33 -0.55 -11.26
CA PRO A 40 -9.77 0.55 -12.04
C PRO A 40 -10.35 1.88 -11.57
N LEU A 41 -9.53 2.93 -11.66
CA LEU A 41 -9.98 4.28 -11.39
C LEU A 41 -11.00 4.74 -12.43
N GLU A 42 -11.94 5.60 -12.05
CA GLU A 42 -12.93 6.19 -12.97
C GLU A 42 -12.34 7.27 -13.90
N ARG A 43 -11.01 7.30 -14.04
CA ARG A 43 -10.22 8.25 -14.83
C ARG A 43 -9.00 7.56 -15.43
N GLU A 44 -8.45 8.14 -16.51
CA GLU A 44 -7.23 7.64 -17.16
C GLU A 44 -5.96 8.07 -16.41
N HIS A 45 -5.95 9.28 -15.85
CA HIS A 45 -4.86 9.83 -15.04
C HIS A 45 -5.38 10.95 -14.15
N SER A 46 -4.56 11.41 -13.20
CA SER A 46 -4.86 12.57 -12.37
C SER A 46 -4.88 13.87 -13.17
N ASP A 47 -5.80 14.78 -12.83
CA ASP A 47 -5.83 16.15 -13.39
C ASP A 47 -4.58 16.97 -12.99
N LEU A 48 -3.80 16.49 -12.01
CA LEU A 48 -2.52 17.05 -11.59
C LEU A 48 -1.33 16.55 -12.42
N ARG A 49 -1.56 15.71 -13.45
CA ARG A 49 -0.55 15.26 -14.43
C ARG A 49 -0.96 15.58 -15.87
N GLU A 50 0.02 15.69 -16.76
CA GLU A 50 -0.24 15.87 -18.20
C GLU A 50 -0.67 14.56 -18.92
N GLY A 51 -0.43 13.42 -18.29
CA GLY A 51 -0.75 12.10 -18.83
C GLY A 51 -0.64 11.00 -17.77
N ALA A 52 -1.00 9.77 -18.16
CA ALA A 52 -0.83 8.59 -17.31
C ALA A 52 0.65 8.22 -17.17
N THR A 53 1.05 7.85 -15.97
CA THR A 53 2.41 7.38 -15.65
C THR A 53 2.73 6.09 -16.40
N ASN A 54 3.92 6.01 -16.98
CA ASN A 54 4.40 4.81 -17.66
C ASN A 54 5.34 4.00 -16.76
N LEU A 55 4.78 3.00 -16.08
CA LEU A 55 5.55 2.13 -15.19
C LEU A 55 6.69 1.39 -15.91
N GLY A 56 6.48 0.97 -17.16
CA GLY A 56 7.47 0.28 -17.98
C GLY A 56 8.66 1.15 -18.44
N GLU A 57 8.56 2.47 -18.30
CA GLU A 57 9.67 3.42 -18.48
C GLU A 57 10.26 3.90 -17.14
N GLU A 58 9.85 3.28 -16.02
CA GLU A 58 10.37 3.58 -14.68
C GLU A 58 10.11 5.04 -14.23
N GLU A 59 9.01 5.65 -14.70
CA GLU A 59 8.61 7.01 -14.31
C GLU A 59 8.19 7.10 -12.82
N PRO A 60 8.47 8.23 -12.12
CA PRO A 60 8.03 8.42 -10.75
C PRO A 60 6.52 8.29 -10.57
N VAL A 61 6.11 7.49 -9.59
CA VAL A 61 4.71 7.06 -9.42
C VAL A 61 4.22 7.26 -7.98
N SER A 62 2.93 7.52 -7.85
CA SER A 62 2.24 7.71 -6.56
C SER A 62 1.16 6.65 -6.32
N PHE A 63 1.05 6.23 -5.05
CA PHE A 63 0.07 5.28 -4.56
C PHE A 63 -0.69 5.87 -3.37
N LEU A 64 -2.00 5.64 -3.32
CA LEU A 64 -2.80 5.80 -2.12
C LEU A 64 -3.08 4.43 -1.49
N LEU A 65 -2.53 4.19 -0.32
CA LEU A 65 -2.76 2.98 0.46
C LEU A 65 -3.86 3.23 1.49
N LEU A 66 -4.90 2.40 1.45
CA LEU A 66 -6.11 2.54 2.26
C LEU A 66 -6.33 1.28 3.12
N GLY A 67 -6.32 1.46 4.44
CA GLY A 67 -6.76 0.43 5.38
C GLY A 67 -8.19 0.69 5.81
N VAL A 68 -9.13 -0.20 5.46
CA VAL A 68 -10.56 -0.04 5.75
C VAL A 68 -11.00 -0.86 6.97
N ASP A 69 -11.71 -0.21 7.90
CA ASP A 69 -12.33 -0.87 9.06
C ASP A 69 -13.74 -1.36 8.70
N SER A 70 -13.79 -2.46 7.94
CA SER A 70 -15.02 -3.09 7.45
C SER A 70 -14.76 -4.54 7.01
N GLU A 71 -15.82 -5.35 6.98
CA GLU A 71 -15.78 -6.70 6.37
C GLU A 71 -15.70 -6.64 4.83
N ASP A 72 -15.95 -5.48 4.22
CA ASP A 72 -15.97 -5.25 2.77
C ASP A 72 -15.19 -3.98 2.44
N GLU A 73 -14.20 -4.10 1.55
CA GLU A 73 -13.27 -3.05 1.14
C GLU A 73 -13.92 -1.87 0.41
N THR A 74 -15.17 -2.01 -0.05
CA THR A 74 -15.90 -0.97 -0.79
C THR A 74 -16.71 -0.03 0.12
N SER A 75 -16.80 -0.35 1.41
CA SER A 75 -17.61 0.40 2.38
C SER A 75 -16.86 0.60 3.69
N GLY A 76 -17.25 1.59 4.49
CA GLY A 76 -16.63 1.84 5.79
C GLY A 76 -15.61 2.96 5.76
N ARG A 77 -15.01 3.22 6.92
CA ARG A 77 -14.04 4.31 7.11
C ARG A 77 -12.64 3.79 6.87
N THR A 78 -11.82 4.61 6.24
CA THR A 78 -10.39 4.37 6.12
C THR A 78 -9.70 4.79 7.40
N ASP A 79 -9.28 3.82 8.20
CA ASP A 79 -8.56 4.08 9.45
C ASP A 79 -7.07 4.29 9.24
N THR A 80 -6.57 3.91 8.06
CA THR A 80 -5.22 4.18 7.57
C THR A 80 -5.30 4.80 6.18
N MET A 81 -4.58 5.91 5.97
CA MET A 81 -4.37 6.57 4.67
C MET A 81 -2.90 6.94 4.55
N ILE A 82 -2.21 6.39 3.56
CA ILE A 82 -0.80 6.66 3.32
C ILE A 82 -0.63 6.99 1.85
N VAL A 83 -0.02 8.14 1.57
CA VAL A 83 0.45 8.49 0.23
C VAL A 83 1.90 8.03 0.13
N LEU A 84 2.16 7.13 -0.81
CA LEU A 84 3.48 6.59 -1.10
C LEU A 84 3.91 7.08 -2.48
N THR A 85 5.07 7.71 -2.59
CA THR A 85 5.70 8.03 -3.87
C THR A 85 6.95 7.18 -4.04
N VAL A 86 7.17 6.69 -5.25
CA VAL A 86 8.33 5.86 -5.61
C VAL A 86 9.02 6.50 -6.80
N ASN A 87 10.30 6.83 -6.65
CA ASN A 87 11.12 7.40 -7.71
C ASN A 87 12.34 6.48 -7.95
N PRO A 88 12.38 5.77 -9.10
CA PRO A 88 13.52 4.94 -9.49
C PRO A 88 14.79 5.72 -9.83
N GLU A 89 14.68 6.96 -10.33
CA GLU A 89 15.85 7.80 -10.64
C GLU A 89 16.56 8.25 -9.36
N ASP A 90 15.80 8.65 -8.35
CA ASP A 90 16.29 9.03 -7.02
C ASP A 90 16.55 7.82 -6.11
N ASP A 91 16.23 6.60 -6.57
CA ASP A 91 16.37 5.34 -5.83
C ASP A 91 15.75 5.38 -4.43
N SER A 92 14.56 5.98 -4.32
CA SER A 92 13.92 6.23 -3.01
C SER A 92 12.39 6.19 -3.05
N MET A 93 11.81 6.00 -1.87
CA MET A 93 10.38 6.10 -1.60
C MET A 93 10.12 7.19 -0.56
N LYS A 94 9.00 7.92 -0.69
CA LYS A 94 8.50 8.80 0.38
C LYS A 94 7.12 8.36 0.84
N MET A 95 6.90 8.32 2.14
CA MET A 95 5.61 7.94 2.74
C MET A 95 5.05 9.06 3.61
N ALA A 96 3.85 9.54 3.29
CA ALA A 96 3.12 10.52 4.09
C ALA A 96 1.83 9.89 4.61
N SER A 97 1.76 9.64 5.93
CA SER A 97 0.52 9.18 6.56
C SER A 97 -0.41 10.37 6.84
N ILE A 98 -1.67 10.25 6.44
CA ILE A 98 -2.68 11.28 6.70
C ILE A 98 -3.53 10.86 7.90
N PRO A 99 -3.53 11.63 9.01
CA PRO A 99 -4.34 11.30 10.17
C PRO A 99 -5.82 11.23 9.79
N ARG A 100 -6.51 10.15 10.18
CA ARG A 100 -7.91 9.89 9.79
C ARG A 100 -8.90 10.99 10.20
N ASP A 101 -8.57 11.73 11.27
CA ASP A 101 -9.38 12.80 11.84
C ASP A 101 -9.08 14.18 11.21
N THR A 102 -8.19 14.24 10.22
CA THR A 102 -7.84 15.48 9.48
C THR A 102 -9.09 16.12 8.92
N ARG A 103 -9.34 17.38 9.29
CA ARG A 103 -10.45 18.17 8.77
C ARG A 103 -10.08 18.75 7.41
N THR A 104 -10.80 18.35 6.38
CA THR A 104 -10.60 18.82 5.01
C THR A 104 -11.92 18.91 4.26
N GLU A 105 -11.93 19.57 3.12
CA GLU A 105 -13.05 19.51 2.18
C GLU A 105 -13.19 18.09 1.63
N ILE A 106 -14.38 17.50 1.78
CA ILE A 106 -14.69 16.20 1.16
C ILE A 106 -15.18 16.46 -0.27
N VAL A 107 -14.34 16.11 -1.24
CA VAL A 107 -14.61 16.35 -2.66
C VAL A 107 -15.84 15.57 -3.09
N GLY A 108 -16.74 16.21 -3.84
CA GLY A 108 -18.03 15.63 -4.24
C GLY A 108 -19.16 15.76 -3.22
N GLN A 109 -18.86 16.12 -1.95
CA GLN A 109 -19.87 16.46 -0.92
C GLN A 109 -20.03 17.98 -0.73
N GLY A 110 -18.98 18.77 -0.99
CA GLY A 110 -19.00 20.23 -0.84
C GLY A 110 -19.08 20.70 0.62
N THR A 111 -18.63 19.85 1.55
CA THR A 111 -18.60 20.12 2.99
C THR A 111 -17.24 19.72 3.57
N GLU A 112 -16.81 20.41 4.63
CA GLU A 112 -15.65 19.98 5.40
C GLU A 112 -16.04 18.93 6.43
N ASP A 113 -15.29 17.83 6.49
CA ASP A 113 -15.42 16.80 7.52
C ASP A 113 -14.08 16.08 7.71
N LYS A 114 -14.07 14.99 8.47
CA LYS A 114 -12.90 14.13 8.62
C LYS A 114 -12.58 13.45 7.31
N ILE A 115 -11.31 13.45 6.93
CA ILE A 115 -10.86 12.87 5.67
C ILE A 115 -11.25 11.39 5.53
N ASN A 116 -11.28 10.61 6.62
CA ASN A 116 -11.69 9.20 6.57
C ASN A 116 -13.16 8.97 6.22
N HIS A 117 -13.99 10.01 6.29
CA HIS A 117 -15.38 9.91 5.86
C HIS A 117 -15.51 9.92 4.34
N ALA A 118 -14.50 10.39 3.58
CA ALA A 118 -14.54 10.40 2.12
C ALA A 118 -14.83 9.00 1.56
N HIS A 119 -14.09 7.99 2.04
CA HIS A 119 -14.33 6.60 1.67
C HIS A 119 -15.72 6.10 2.09
N ALA A 120 -16.16 6.43 3.30
CA ALA A 120 -17.48 6.03 3.79
C ALA A 120 -18.64 6.65 2.99
N PHE A 121 -18.42 7.81 2.37
CA PHE A 121 -19.43 8.55 1.61
C PHE A 121 -19.45 8.21 0.13
N GLY A 122 -18.30 7.94 -0.49
CA GLY A 122 -18.20 7.74 -1.93
C GLY A 122 -17.15 6.72 -2.37
N GLY A 123 -16.71 5.85 -1.47
CA GLY A 123 -15.71 4.81 -1.74
C GLY A 123 -14.32 5.38 -2.08
N THR A 124 -13.50 4.53 -2.66
CA THR A 124 -12.12 4.83 -3.05
C THR A 124 -11.98 6.07 -3.92
N GLU A 125 -12.87 6.27 -4.90
CA GLU A 125 -12.85 7.45 -5.78
C GLU A 125 -12.99 8.77 -5.01
N MET A 126 -13.93 8.84 -4.05
CA MET A 126 -14.09 10.05 -3.24
C MET A 126 -12.89 10.26 -2.31
N ALA A 127 -12.29 9.18 -1.80
CA ALA A 127 -11.07 9.25 -1.00
C ALA A 127 -9.89 9.80 -1.80
N ILE A 128 -9.65 9.28 -3.01
CA ILE A 128 -8.59 9.74 -3.92
C ILE A 128 -8.76 11.23 -4.20
N ASN A 129 -9.93 11.65 -4.68
CA ASN A 129 -10.18 13.05 -5.02
C ASN A 129 -10.02 13.97 -3.79
N THR A 130 -10.40 13.50 -2.60
CA THR A 130 -10.23 14.26 -1.35
C THR A 130 -8.76 14.38 -0.95
N VAL A 131 -7.97 13.31 -1.10
CA VAL A 131 -6.53 13.31 -0.81
C VAL A 131 -5.77 14.20 -1.80
N GLU A 132 -6.07 14.09 -3.09
CA GLU A 132 -5.47 14.96 -4.12
C GLU A 132 -5.79 16.43 -3.85
N ASN A 133 -7.04 16.76 -3.51
CA ASN A 133 -7.41 18.13 -3.15
C ASN A 133 -6.75 18.61 -1.84
N PHE A 134 -6.51 17.70 -0.90
CA PHE A 134 -5.89 18.03 0.38
C PHE A 134 -4.39 18.31 0.25
N LEU A 135 -3.65 17.46 -0.47
CA LEU A 135 -2.19 17.51 -0.62
C LEU A 135 -1.72 18.14 -1.93
N ASP A 136 -2.57 18.36 -2.92
CA ASP A 136 -2.17 18.82 -4.26
C ASP A 136 -1.09 17.92 -4.90
N VAL A 137 -1.21 16.60 -4.69
CA VAL A 137 -0.31 15.56 -5.21
C VAL A 137 -1.16 14.58 -6.02
N PRO A 138 -0.78 14.21 -7.26
CA PRO A 138 -1.51 13.22 -8.03
C PRO A 138 -1.47 11.85 -7.32
N ILE A 139 -2.53 11.06 -7.50
CA ILE A 139 -2.59 9.66 -7.10
C ILE A 139 -2.76 8.80 -8.37
N ASP A 140 -1.71 8.10 -8.76
CA ASP A 140 -1.70 7.29 -9.99
C ASP A 140 -2.37 5.94 -9.76
N TYR A 141 -2.10 5.34 -8.60
CA TYR A 141 -2.65 4.05 -8.21
C TYR A 141 -3.21 4.05 -6.79
N THR A 142 -4.09 3.10 -6.51
CA THR A 142 -4.64 2.85 -5.18
C THR A 142 -4.47 1.38 -4.80
N ALA A 143 -4.29 1.12 -3.52
CA ALA A 143 -4.43 -0.21 -2.94
C ALA A 143 -5.27 -0.10 -1.67
N THR A 144 -6.38 -0.81 -1.62
CA THR A 144 -7.27 -0.93 -0.47
C THR A 144 -7.12 -2.31 0.11
N ILE A 145 -7.09 -2.38 1.44
CA ILE A 145 -6.98 -3.64 2.17
C ILE A 145 -7.89 -3.58 3.41
N ASN A 146 -8.61 -4.66 3.67
CA ASN A 146 -9.33 -4.84 4.93
C ASN A 146 -8.45 -5.55 5.97
N MET A 147 -8.98 -5.73 7.18
CA MET A 147 -8.21 -6.27 8.30
C MET A 147 -7.84 -7.75 8.06
N ASP A 148 -8.74 -8.54 7.48
CA ASP A 148 -8.48 -9.95 7.14
C ASP A 148 -7.39 -10.07 6.06
N GLY A 149 -7.44 -9.20 5.04
CA GLY A 149 -6.45 -9.15 3.97
C GLY A 149 -5.07 -8.75 4.46
N PHE A 150 -5.02 -7.85 5.45
CA PHE A 150 -3.76 -7.46 6.09
C PHE A 150 -3.11 -8.64 6.83
N GLU A 151 -3.90 -9.38 7.63
CA GLU A 151 -3.41 -10.60 8.31
C GLU A 151 -2.93 -11.64 7.29
N GLU A 152 -3.73 -11.91 6.25
CA GLU A 152 -3.40 -12.85 5.17
C GLU A 152 -2.14 -12.44 4.40
N MET A 153 -1.92 -11.14 4.19
CA MET A 153 -0.75 -10.61 3.49
C MET A 153 0.53 -10.84 4.28
N VAL A 154 0.51 -10.51 5.58
CA VAL A 154 1.63 -10.74 6.50
C VAL A 154 1.96 -12.23 6.56
N ASP A 155 0.96 -13.09 6.71
CA ASP A 155 1.18 -14.54 6.74
C ASP A 155 1.70 -15.08 5.40
N ALA A 156 1.26 -14.52 4.28
CA ALA A 156 1.67 -14.94 2.94
C ALA A 156 3.14 -14.64 2.64
N VAL A 157 3.69 -13.54 3.20
CA VAL A 157 5.13 -13.24 3.13
C VAL A 157 5.94 -13.98 4.21
N GLY A 158 5.27 -14.72 5.10
CA GLY A 158 5.91 -15.54 6.13
C GLY A 158 6.12 -14.83 7.47
N GLY A 159 5.38 -13.74 7.73
CA GLY A 159 5.56 -12.84 8.86
C GLY A 159 6.34 -11.58 8.48
N VAL A 160 6.45 -10.63 9.40
CA VAL A 160 7.24 -9.40 9.26
C VAL A 160 8.13 -9.20 10.47
N THR A 161 9.28 -8.56 10.29
CA THR A 161 10.15 -8.16 11.39
C THR A 161 10.09 -6.65 11.60
N VAL A 162 9.87 -6.21 12.84
CA VAL A 162 9.85 -4.78 13.21
C VAL A 162 10.80 -4.49 14.38
N GLU A 163 11.33 -3.27 14.44
CA GLU A 163 12.10 -2.78 15.59
C GLU A 163 11.18 -2.02 16.54
N ASN A 164 10.63 -2.70 17.54
CA ASN A 164 9.66 -2.12 18.45
C ASN A 164 10.34 -1.28 19.55
N ASN A 165 9.96 0.00 19.64
CA ASN A 165 10.54 0.94 20.60
C ASN A 165 9.84 0.97 21.98
N LEU A 166 8.83 0.12 22.22
CA LEU A 166 8.03 0.14 23.44
C LEU A 166 7.59 -1.28 23.87
N ASP A 167 7.75 -1.63 25.15
CA ASP A 167 7.16 -2.85 25.71
C ASP A 167 5.66 -2.64 26.03
N PHE A 168 4.77 -3.45 25.44
CA PHE A 168 3.33 -3.37 25.66
C PHE A 168 2.58 -4.70 25.43
N GLU A 169 1.33 -4.77 25.87
CA GLU A 169 0.42 -5.87 25.56
C GLU A 169 -0.78 -5.36 24.75
N GLU A 170 -1.15 -6.01 23.65
CA GLU A 170 -2.35 -5.65 22.86
C GLU A 170 -2.90 -6.91 22.20
N GLY A 171 -4.23 -7.01 22.06
CA GLY A 171 -4.85 -8.17 21.41
C GLY A 171 -4.65 -9.53 22.11
N GLY A 172 -4.05 -9.57 23.30
CA GLY A 172 -3.67 -10.81 23.99
C GLY A 172 -2.22 -11.26 23.72
N HIS A 173 -1.44 -10.44 23.03
CA HIS A 173 -0.03 -10.66 22.71
C HIS A 173 0.85 -9.71 23.53
N HIS A 174 2.10 -10.10 23.76
CA HIS A 174 3.12 -9.27 24.40
C HIS A 174 4.17 -8.90 23.36
N PHE A 175 4.42 -7.61 23.22
CA PHE A 175 5.38 -7.05 22.28
C PHE A 175 6.55 -6.44 23.08
N PRO A 176 7.70 -7.13 23.17
CA PRO A 176 8.86 -6.60 23.88
C PRO A 176 9.54 -5.48 23.08
N GLU A 177 10.33 -4.65 23.77
CA GLU A 177 11.23 -3.69 23.12
C GLU A 177 12.37 -4.41 22.37
N GLY A 178 12.71 -3.93 21.17
CA GLY A 178 13.70 -4.48 20.25
C GLY A 178 13.09 -5.15 19.02
N GLU A 179 13.88 -5.98 18.34
CA GLU A 179 13.46 -6.75 17.17
C GLU A 179 12.37 -7.77 17.52
N VAL A 180 11.22 -7.69 16.83
CA VAL A 180 10.06 -8.57 17.01
C VAL A 180 9.61 -9.14 15.66
N GLU A 181 9.49 -10.47 15.58
CA GLU A 181 8.85 -11.16 14.46
C GLU A 181 7.34 -11.24 14.73
N LEU A 182 6.53 -10.88 13.73
CA LEU A 182 5.08 -10.80 13.82
C LEU A 182 4.42 -11.65 12.73
N ASN A 183 3.51 -12.55 13.11
CA ASN A 183 2.55 -13.14 12.17
C ASN A 183 1.36 -12.18 11.90
N GLY A 184 0.39 -12.56 11.06
CA GLY A 184 -0.73 -11.70 10.70
C GLY A 184 -1.54 -11.15 11.87
N ASP A 185 -1.96 -12.01 12.80
CA ASP A 185 -2.75 -11.64 13.99
C ASP A 185 -1.95 -10.76 14.97
N GLU A 186 -0.66 -11.07 15.14
CA GLU A 186 0.28 -10.27 15.94
C GLU A 186 0.52 -8.89 15.30
N ALA A 187 0.74 -8.83 13.99
CA ALA A 187 0.94 -7.59 13.24
C ALA A 187 -0.31 -6.71 13.29
N LEU A 188 -1.51 -7.29 13.16
CA LEU A 188 -2.75 -6.52 13.24
C LEU A 188 -2.94 -5.93 14.64
N SER A 189 -2.63 -6.69 15.68
CA SER A 189 -2.66 -6.22 17.06
C SER A 189 -1.63 -5.11 17.29
N PHE A 190 -0.42 -5.28 16.75
CA PHE A 190 0.68 -4.31 16.84
C PHE A 190 0.29 -2.94 16.24
N VAL A 191 -0.26 -2.92 15.02
CA VAL A 191 -0.64 -1.66 14.33
C VAL A 191 -1.93 -1.02 14.87
N ARG A 192 -2.69 -1.73 15.71
CA ARG A 192 -3.91 -1.19 16.36
C ARG A 192 -3.63 -0.55 17.71
N MET A 193 -2.49 -0.87 18.34
CA MET A 193 -2.17 -0.36 19.67
C MET A 193 -2.07 1.16 19.66
N ARG A 194 -2.75 1.80 20.62
CA ARG A 194 -2.78 3.26 20.79
C ARG A 194 -2.69 3.72 22.24
N TYR A 195 -3.37 3.02 23.15
CA TYR A 195 -3.63 3.55 24.50
C TYR A 195 -2.45 3.39 25.46
N GLU A 196 -1.55 2.43 25.19
CA GLU A 196 -0.33 2.23 25.97
C GLU A 196 0.83 3.06 25.44
N ASP A 197 0.70 3.61 24.23
CA ASP A 197 1.69 4.50 23.64
C ASP A 197 1.58 5.93 24.21
N PRO A 198 2.65 6.48 24.81
CA PRO A 198 2.68 7.89 25.24
C PRO A 198 2.44 8.89 24.10
N GLN A 199 2.75 8.52 22.86
CA GLN A 199 2.53 9.29 21.63
C GLN A 199 1.12 9.09 21.05
N GLY A 200 0.33 8.16 21.59
CA GLY A 200 -1.04 7.91 21.18
C GLY A 200 -1.16 7.53 19.69
N ASP A 201 -1.89 8.35 18.92
CA ASP A 201 -2.15 8.05 17.50
C ASP A 201 -0.88 8.17 16.64
N ALA A 202 0.03 9.08 16.99
CA ALA A 202 1.28 9.25 16.27
C ALA A 202 2.15 7.99 16.33
N GLY A 203 2.27 7.39 17.53
CA GLY A 203 2.99 6.12 17.68
C GLY A 203 2.29 4.93 17.01
N ARG A 204 0.96 4.95 16.92
CA ARG A 204 0.21 3.97 16.11
C ARG A 204 0.56 4.10 14.62
N THR A 205 0.60 5.33 14.11
CA THR A 205 0.96 5.61 12.71
C THR A 205 2.43 5.28 12.43
N GLU A 206 3.33 5.45 13.40
CA GLU A 206 4.72 4.96 13.32
C GLU A 206 4.76 3.43 13.14
N ARG A 207 4.09 2.66 14.00
CA ARG A 207 4.01 1.19 13.87
C ARG A 207 3.42 0.71 12.54
N GLN A 208 2.43 1.42 12.02
CA GLN A 208 1.86 1.11 10.70
C GLN A 208 2.91 1.24 9.59
N ARG A 209 3.77 2.27 9.66
CA ARG A 209 4.87 2.47 8.72
C ARG A 209 5.95 1.40 8.90
N GLU A 210 6.35 1.09 10.14
CA GLU A 210 7.30 0.00 10.44
C GLU A 210 6.86 -1.34 9.85
N VAL A 211 5.58 -1.70 9.98
CA VAL A 211 5.06 -2.95 9.40
C VAL A 211 5.04 -2.91 7.87
N ILE A 212 4.73 -1.76 7.25
CA ILE A 212 4.81 -1.62 5.79
C ILE A 212 6.26 -1.78 5.30
N GLU A 213 7.23 -1.19 6.00
CA GLU A 213 8.65 -1.35 5.67
C GLU A 213 9.09 -2.82 5.79
N GLY A 214 8.70 -3.50 6.88
CA GLY A 214 8.93 -4.94 7.04
C GLY A 214 8.28 -5.76 5.91
N LEU A 215 7.03 -5.47 5.55
CA LEU A 215 6.35 -6.12 4.42
C LEU A 215 7.10 -5.93 3.09
N LEU A 216 7.66 -4.74 2.84
CA LEU A 216 8.45 -4.47 1.64
C LEU A 216 9.77 -5.27 1.65
N ASP A 217 10.43 -5.37 2.80
CA ASP A 217 11.68 -6.11 2.95
C ASP A 217 11.51 -7.62 2.87
N GLU A 218 10.51 -8.18 3.56
CA GLU A 218 10.15 -9.59 3.49
C GLU A 218 9.62 -9.96 2.10
N GLY A 219 8.73 -9.12 1.54
CA GLY A 219 8.17 -9.31 0.20
C GLY A 219 9.23 -9.36 -0.90
N ALA A 220 10.30 -8.58 -0.79
CA ALA A 220 11.40 -8.58 -1.75
C ALA A 220 12.16 -9.92 -1.82
N GLN A 221 12.12 -10.73 -0.76
CA GLN A 221 12.69 -12.08 -0.78
C GLN A 221 11.93 -13.00 -1.77
N PHE A 222 10.71 -12.62 -2.12
CA PHE A 222 9.82 -13.29 -3.05
C PHE A 222 9.81 -12.66 -4.45
N SER A 223 10.96 -12.13 -4.90
CA SER A 223 11.18 -11.45 -6.21
C SER A 223 10.91 -12.27 -7.49
N SER A 224 10.29 -13.45 -7.37
CA SER A 224 9.87 -14.23 -8.54
C SER A 224 8.38 -14.08 -8.77
N LEU A 225 7.97 -13.96 -10.05
CA LEU A 225 6.56 -13.95 -10.46
C LEU A 225 5.72 -15.12 -9.91
N THR A 226 6.37 -16.25 -9.57
CA THR A 226 5.68 -17.42 -8.99
C THR A 226 5.29 -17.18 -7.53
N SER A 227 6.15 -16.50 -6.77
CA SER A 227 5.92 -16.20 -5.37
C SER A 227 4.92 -15.06 -5.20
N VAL A 228 5.06 -14.01 -6.02
CA VAL A 228 4.08 -12.91 -6.10
C VAL A 228 2.69 -13.45 -6.42
N GLY A 229 2.59 -14.36 -7.39
CA GLY A 229 1.33 -15.02 -7.72
C GLY A 229 0.69 -15.77 -6.56
N ALA A 230 1.48 -16.46 -5.74
CA ALA A 230 0.97 -17.21 -4.59
C ALA A 230 0.49 -16.28 -3.46
N ILE A 231 1.18 -15.16 -3.24
CA ILE A 231 0.79 -14.12 -2.27
C ILE A 231 -0.50 -13.44 -2.74
N LEU A 232 -0.57 -13.03 -4.00
CA LEU A 232 -1.79 -12.44 -4.57
C LEU A 232 -2.96 -13.42 -4.49
N ASP A 233 -2.75 -14.71 -4.80
CA ASP A 233 -3.78 -15.75 -4.72
C ASP A 233 -4.34 -15.93 -3.29
N SER A 234 -3.55 -15.67 -2.24
CA SER A 234 -4.03 -15.76 -0.85
C SER A 234 -4.82 -14.52 -0.42
N VAL A 235 -4.38 -13.32 -0.82
CA VAL A 235 -4.98 -12.05 -0.37
C VAL A 235 -6.07 -11.53 -1.29
N GLY A 236 -6.23 -12.09 -2.48
CA GLY A 236 -6.99 -11.46 -3.57
C GLY A 236 -8.50 -11.35 -3.41
N SER A 237 -9.08 -11.83 -2.30
CA SER A 237 -10.48 -11.54 -1.91
C SER A 237 -10.64 -10.37 -0.94
N ASN A 238 -9.53 -9.88 -0.39
CA ASN A 238 -9.48 -8.91 0.69
C ASN A 238 -8.57 -7.71 0.38
N VAL A 239 -8.11 -7.63 -0.88
CA VAL A 239 -7.30 -6.54 -1.43
C VAL A 239 -7.90 -6.12 -2.77
N GLN A 240 -8.09 -4.82 -2.94
CA GLN A 240 -8.44 -4.17 -4.20
C GLN A 240 -7.35 -3.21 -4.61
N THR A 241 -7.04 -3.14 -5.89
CA THR A 241 -6.05 -2.19 -6.42
C THR A 241 -6.43 -1.71 -7.81
N SER A 242 -6.07 -0.47 -8.14
CA SER A 242 -6.22 0.02 -9.52
C SER A 242 -5.13 -0.48 -10.46
N ALA A 243 -4.03 -1.04 -9.94
CA ALA A 243 -2.98 -1.61 -10.76
C ALA A 243 -3.47 -2.91 -11.42
N ASP A 244 -3.22 -3.05 -12.72
CA ASP A 244 -3.45 -4.30 -13.44
C ASP A 244 -2.23 -5.23 -13.36
N SER A 245 -2.36 -6.45 -13.92
CA SER A 245 -1.28 -7.44 -13.87
C SER A 245 0.01 -7.01 -14.60
N GLY A 246 -0.11 -6.12 -15.60
CA GLY A 246 1.00 -5.51 -16.30
C GLY A 246 1.70 -4.48 -15.42
N ASP A 247 0.94 -3.58 -14.81
CA ASP A 247 1.45 -2.61 -13.83
C ASP A 247 2.23 -3.31 -12.71
N MET A 248 1.66 -4.36 -12.13
CA MET A 248 2.32 -5.18 -11.10
C MET A 248 3.63 -5.81 -11.57
N SER A 249 3.72 -6.18 -12.85
CA SER A 249 4.95 -6.73 -13.42
C SER A 249 6.01 -5.65 -13.63
N ASP A 250 5.60 -4.46 -14.05
CA ASP A 250 6.50 -3.33 -14.28
C ASP A 250 7.04 -2.80 -12.95
N LEU A 251 6.25 -2.86 -11.87
CA LEU A 251 6.68 -2.53 -10.51
C LEU A 251 7.86 -3.38 -9.98
N LEU A 252 8.13 -4.54 -10.58
CA LEU A 252 9.36 -5.29 -10.26
C LEU A 252 10.64 -4.54 -10.64
N GLY A 253 10.57 -3.56 -11.56
CA GLY A 253 11.67 -2.65 -11.89
C GLY A 253 12.00 -1.66 -10.76
N TYR A 254 11.04 -1.38 -9.88
CA TYR A 254 11.15 -0.38 -8.81
C TYR A 254 11.81 -0.95 -7.54
N GLU A 255 12.37 -2.18 -7.60
CA GLU A 255 12.91 -2.90 -6.44
C GLU A 255 13.95 -2.07 -5.67
N SER A 256 14.80 -1.33 -6.36
CA SER A 256 15.93 -0.64 -5.71
C SER A 256 15.47 0.51 -4.80
N ALA A 257 14.40 1.22 -5.18
CA ALA A 257 13.88 2.37 -4.46
C ALA A 257 13.40 2.04 -3.04
N ARG A 258 13.04 0.77 -2.78
CA ARG A 258 12.56 0.32 -1.47
C ARG A 258 13.60 0.41 -0.36
N HIS A 259 14.88 0.53 -0.71
CA HIS A 259 15.97 0.55 0.28
C HIS A 259 16.14 1.90 0.97
N ASN A 260 15.57 2.97 0.40
CA ASN A 260 15.65 4.31 0.95
C ASN A 260 14.23 4.86 1.11
N ILE A 261 13.66 4.67 2.30
CA ILE A 261 12.29 5.09 2.61
C ILE A 261 12.36 6.30 3.55
N ASP A 262 11.85 7.43 3.06
CA ASP A 262 11.73 8.66 3.85
C ASP A 262 10.28 8.83 4.32
N GLN A 263 10.08 8.93 5.62
CA GLN A 263 8.76 9.13 6.21
C GLN A 263 8.51 10.62 6.46
N LEU A 264 7.44 11.15 5.87
CA LEU A 264 7.00 12.54 6.00
C LEU A 264 5.87 12.65 7.02
N GLU A 265 5.97 13.64 7.92
CA GLU A 265 5.00 13.84 8.99
C GLU A 265 4.12 15.07 8.72
N LEU A 266 2.80 14.86 8.71
CA LEU A 266 1.83 15.95 8.75
C LEU A 266 1.57 16.33 10.21
N THR A 267 1.99 17.54 10.58
CA THR A 267 1.80 18.05 11.94
C THR A 267 0.55 18.91 12.04
N GLY A 268 -0.15 18.80 13.17
CA GLY A 268 -1.39 19.52 13.40
C GLY A 268 -1.79 19.60 14.85
N GLU A 269 -2.93 20.24 15.10
CA GLU A 269 -3.51 20.37 16.43
C GLU A 269 -4.90 19.73 16.50
N GLY A 270 -5.14 18.95 17.55
CA GLY A 270 -6.45 18.41 17.87
C GLY A 270 -7.40 19.49 18.38
N THR A 271 -8.60 19.56 17.81
CA THR A 271 -9.67 20.49 18.23
C THR A 271 -11.02 19.79 18.34
N ARG A 272 -11.99 20.46 18.96
CA ARG A 272 -13.40 20.02 18.95
C ARG A 272 -14.29 21.08 18.33
N ILE A 273 -14.99 20.72 17.27
CA ILE A 273 -15.98 21.56 16.59
C ILE A 273 -17.33 20.89 16.79
N ASP A 274 -18.29 21.61 17.38
CA ASP A 274 -19.63 21.09 17.70
C ASP A 274 -19.63 19.76 18.48
N GLY A 275 -18.60 19.54 19.30
CA GLY A 275 -18.42 18.34 20.12
C GLY A 275 -17.73 17.17 19.42
N VAL A 276 -17.51 17.24 18.10
CA VAL A 276 -16.75 16.25 17.32
C VAL A 276 -15.28 16.62 17.33
N TYR A 277 -14.40 15.63 17.58
CA TYR A 277 -12.95 15.82 17.54
C TYR A 277 -12.47 15.85 16.09
N TYR A 278 -11.61 16.80 15.75
CA TYR A 278 -10.94 16.96 14.47
C TYR A 278 -9.46 17.21 14.69
N GLU A 279 -8.67 16.89 13.68
CA GLU A 279 -7.27 17.29 13.60
C GLU A 279 -7.12 18.38 12.53
N LEU A 280 -6.55 19.52 12.93
CA LEU A 280 -6.26 20.63 12.02
C LEU A 280 -4.78 20.58 11.68
N ILE A 281 -4.47 20.10 10.48
CA ILE A 281 -3.10 20.08 9.97
C ILE A 281 -2.64 21.51 9.71
N ASP A 282 -1.41 21.83 10.12
CA ASP A 282 -0.80 23.13 9.89
C ASP A 282 -0.57 23.35 8.39
N ASP A 283 -0.94 24.52 7.88
CA ASP A 283 -0.82 24.81 6.44
C ASP A 283 0.64 24.80 5.97
N GLY A 284 1.59 25.19 6.82
CA GLY A 284 3.02 25.14 6.52
C GLY A 284 3.54 23.71 6.45
N SER A 285 3.20 22.88 7.44
CA SER A 285 3.53 21.45 7.45
C SER A 285 2.91 20.72 6.25
N ARG A 286 1.66 21.01 5.92
CA ARG A 286 1.00 20.46 4.73
C ARG A 286 1.73 20.86 3.45
N ALA A 287 2.06 22.15 3.29
CA ALA A 287 2.77 22.64 2.10
C ALA A 287 4.17 22.04 1.98
N GLU A 288 4.89 21.83 3.09
CA GLU A 288 6.19 21.16 3.10
C GLU A 288 6.07 19.72 2.58
N VAL A 289 5.14 18.94 3.14
CA VAL A 289 4.88 17.56 2.68
C VAL A 289 4.43 17.52 1.22
N THR A 290 3.53 18.42 0.80
CA THR A 290 3.12 18.57 -0.60
C THR A 290 4.32 18.78 -1.52
N ASN A 291 5.19 19.74 -1.21
CA ASN A 291 6.33 20.05 -2.05
C ASN A 291 7.32 18.89 -2.13
N GLU A 292 7.61 18.25 -0.99
CA GLU A 292 8.51 17.08 -0.93
C GLU A 292 8.00 15.91 -1.77
N LEU A 293 6.68 15.66 -1.80
CA LEU A 293 6.07 14.62 -2.62
C LEU A 293 6.03 15.01 -4.10
N ARG A 294 5.66 16.26 -4.44
CA ARG A 294 5.63 16.74 -5.83
C ARG A 294 7.02 16.77 -6.47
N GLU A 295 8.03 17.20 -5.73
CA GLU A 295 9.43 17.18 -6.17
C GLU A 295 9.92 15.75 -6.41
N HIS A 296 9.58 14.81 -5.51
CA HIS A 296 9.91 13.39 -5.67
C HIS A 296 9.21 12.75 -6.87
N LEU A 297 8.06 13.29 -7.28
CA LEU A 297 7.34 12.88 -8.49
C LEU A 297 7.78 13.65 -9.75
N GLU A 298 8.80 14.50 -9.64
CA GLU A 298 9.33 15.33 -10.73
C GLU A 298 8.28 16.24 -11.40
N LEU A 299 7.29 16.69 -10.62
CA LEU A 299 6.25 17.58 -11.09
C LEU A 299 6.76 19.03 -11.08
N GLU A 300 6.55 19.73 -12.19
CA GLU A 300 6.83 21.18 -12.27
C GLU A 300 5.81 21.98 -11.42
N ASP A 301 6.26 23.11 -10.85
CA ASP A 301 5.42 24.09 -10.12
C ASP A 301 4.47 24.89 -11.04
#